data_AF-A0A2D9C6X5-F1
#
_entry.id   AF-A0A2D9C6X5-F1
#
_cell.length_a   1.000
_cell.length_b   1.000
_cell.length_c   1.000
_cell.angle_alpha   90.00
_cell.angle_beta   90.00
_cell.angle_gamma   90.00
#
_symmetry.space_group_name_H-M   'P 1'
#
loop_
_entity.id
_entity.type
_entity.pdbx_description
1 polymer ?
#
loop_
_entity_poly.entity_id
_entity_poly.type
_entity_poly.pdbx_seq_one_letter_code
_entity_poly.pdbx_strand_id
1 'polypeptide(L)'
;MMIGVEDLFNLFPEGESKKETTYIDVASTPLYWLGMHKKLILNHINFKKKIIHYFKKNNDELDVADIEKAGEFVAYNRAWSYIKKIDMENEDHIADIVSYGDAALETSLELAIKHFQNTEEYEKCAHILKILKKSQEF
;
A
#
# COMPACT_ATOMS: atom_id res chain seq x y z
N MET A 1 -0.77 -52.33 10.41
CA MET A 1 -0.41 -51.55 11.61
C MET A 1 -0.80 -50.11 11.30
N MET A 2 -1.86 -49.62 11.93
CA MET A 2 -2.43 -48.30 11.65
C MET A 2 -1.83 -47.34 12.67
N ILE A 3 -1.03 -46.38 12.21
CA ILE A 3 -0.46 -45.35 13.08
C ILE A 3 -1.64 -44.50 13.58
N GLY A 4 -1.81 -44.43 14.90
CA GLY A 4 -2.86 -43.62 15.51
C GLY A 4 -2.59 -42.14 15.32
N VAL A 5 -3.64 -41.31 15.31
CA VAL A 5 -3.47 -39.86 15.22
C VAL A 5 -2.67 -39.33 16.40
N GLU A 6 -2.78 -39.95 17.57
CA GLU A 6 -1.96 -39.60 18.74
C GLU A 6 -0.47 -39.93 18.55
N ASP A 7 -0.14 -41.00 17.84
CA ASP A 7 1.25 -41.37 17.54
C ASP A 7 1.92 -40.38 16.57
N LEU A 8 1.11 -39.76 15.70
CA LEU A 8 1.57 -38.72 14.77
C LEU A 8 2.04 -37.46 15.49
N PHE A 9 1.39 -37.07 16.60
CA PHE A 9 1.75 -35.88 17.37
C PHE A 9 2.99 -36.09 18.25
N ASN A 10 3.24 -37.33 18.70
CA ASN A 10 4.43 -37.69 19.48
C ASN A 10 5.74 -37.72 18.66
N LEU A 11 5.65 -37.64 17.33
CA LEU A 11 6.82 -37.57 16.43
C LEU A 11 7.43 -36.15 16.36
N PHE A 12 6.74 -35.14 16.86
CA PHE A 12 7.28 -33.78 16.96
C PHE A 12 7.89 -33.62 18.36
N PRO A 13 9.23 -33.51 18.49
CA PRO A 13 9.83 -33.30 19.80
C PRO A 13 9.25 -32.02 20.40
N GLU A 14 8.67 -32.12 21.60
CA GLU A 14 8.32 -30.98 22.45
C GLU A 14 9.61 -30.33 22.93
N GLY A 15 10.35 -29.70 22.02
CA GLY A 15 11.35 -28.75 22.36
C GLY A 15 10.64 -27.53 22.91
N GLU A 16 10.78 -27.28 24.21
CA GLU A 16 10.54 -25.97 24.82
C GLU A 16 11.49 -24.93 24.19
N SER A 17 11.23 -24.57 22.93
CA SER A 17 11.59 -23.25 22.45
C SER A 17 10.68 -22.30 23.22
N LYS A 18 11.24 -21.58 24.19
CA LYS A 18 10.64 -20.32 24.62
C LYS A 18 10.55 -19.48 23.36
N LYS A 19 9.43 -19.57 22.65
CA LYS A 19 9.07 -18.61 21.62
C LYS A 19 8.84 -17.32 22.39
N GLU A 20 9.88 -16.51 22.54
CA GLU A 20 9.71 -15.09 22.81
C GLU A 20 8.72 -14.59 21.75
N THR A 21 7.48 -14.35 22.16
CA THR A 21 6.48 -13.77 21.27
C THR A 21 6.91 -12.34 21.01
N THR A 22 7.63 -12.14 19.91
CA THR A 22 7.96 -10.81 19.42
C THR A 22 6.69 -10.21 18.84
N TYR A 23 6.17 -9.16 19.47
CA TYR A 23 5.05 -8.41 18.94
C TYR A 23 5.56 -7.53 17.79
N ILE A 24 5.19 -7.86 16.56
CA ILE A 24 5.46 -7.02 15.40
C ILE A 24 4.33 -6.00 15.30
N ASP A 25 4.63 -4.72 15.41
CA ASP A 25 3.68 -3.68 15.02
C ASP A 25 3.55 -3.71 13.49
N VAL A 26 2.47 -4.30 13.00
CA VAL A 26 2.19 -4.39 11.56
C VAL A 26 2.13 -2.98 10.94
N ALA A 27 1.71 -1.96 11.69
CA ALA A 27 1.65 -0.59 11.17
C ALA A 27 3.03 0.02 10.91
N SER A 28 4.09 -0.58 11.43
CA SER A 28 5.48 -0.18 11.21
C SER A 28 6.21 -1.03 10.17
N THR A 29 5.52 -1.87 9.40
CA THR A 29 6.15 -2.70 8.35
C THR A 29 6.08 -2.05 6.96
N PRO A 30 7.07 -2.30 6.08
CA PRO A 30 7.06 -1.83 4.70
C PRO A 30 5.84 -2.34 3.93
N LEU A 31 5.51 -3.62 4.10
CA LEU A 31 4.32 -4.24 3.52
C LEU A 31 3.04 -3.45 3.86
N TYR A 32 2.88 -3.02 5.11
CA TYR A 32 1.71 -2.22 5.51
C TYR A 32 1.71 -0.85 4.82
N TRP A 33 2.86 -0.18 4.73
CA TRP A 33 2.95 1.12 4.06
C TRP A 33 2.66 1.04 2.57
N LEU A 34 3.19 0.02 1.88
CA LEU A 34 2.89 -0.27 0.46
C LEU A 34 1.39 -0.56 0.28
N GLY A 35 0.82 -1.37 1.16
CA GLY A 35 -0.62 -1.68 1.15
C GLY A 35 -1.48 -0.44 1.36
N MET A 36 -1.14 0.42 2.31
CA MET A 36 -1.88 1.65 2.58
C MET A 36 -1.76 2.66 1.44
N HIS A 37 -0.59 2.80 0.82
CA HIS A 37 -0.41 3.60 -0.39
C HIS A 37 -1.34 3.10 -1.50
N LYS A 38 -1.22 1.82 -1.88
CA LYS A 38 -2.04 1.17 -2.91
C LYS A 38 -3.53 1.37 -2.65
N LYS A 39 -3.97 1.09 -1.42
CA LYS A 39 -5.37 1.20 -1.02
C LYS A 39 -5.91 2.63 -1.14
N LEU A 40 -5.17 3.62 -0.67
CA LEU A 40 -5.62 5.02 -0.70
C LEU A 40 -5.72 5.55 -2.13
N ILE A 41 -4.75 5.23 -2.98
CA ILE A 41 -4.76 5.63 -4.38
C ILE A 41 -5.89 4.93 -5.15
N LEU A 42 -6.04 3.61 -5.03
CA LEU A 42 -7.07 2.91 -5.82
C LEU A 42 -8.50 3.21 -5.32
N ASN A 43 -8.68 3.40 -4.01
CA ASN A 43 -10.01 3.68 -3.46
C ASN A 43 -10.50 5.09 -3.79
N HIS A 44 -9.63 6.11 -3.83
CA HIS A 44 -10.11 7.46 -4.11
C HIS A 44 -10.68 7.60 -5.53
N ILE A 45 -10.18 6.82 -6.50
CA ILE A 45 -10.72 6.77 -7.86
C ILE A 45 -12.18 6.30 -7.85
N ASN A 46 -12.48 5.27 -7.06
CA ASN A 46 -13.85 4.75 -6.92
C ASN A 46 -14.73 5.70 -6.11
N PHE A 47 -14.18 6.36 -5.09
CA PHE A 47 -14.88 7.37 -4.31
C PHE A 47 -15.26 8.59 -5.14
N LYS A 48 -14.34 9.10 -5.98
CA LYS A 48 -14.56 10.16 -6.95
C LYS A 48 -15.79 9.88 -7.82
N LYS A 49 -15.88 8.69 -8.43
CA LYS A 49 -17.03 8.29 -9.26
C LYS A 49 -18.36 8.33 -8.49
N LYS A 50 -18.38 7.88 -7.22
CA LYS A 50 -19.59 7.88 -6.37
C LYS A 50 -20.03 9.28 -5.99
N ILE A 51 -19.10 10.16 -5.63
CA ILE A 51 -19.40 11.57 -5.32
C ILE A 51 -20.04 12.27 -6.51
N ILE A 52 -19.42 12.14 -7.70
CA ILE A 52 -19.94 12.76 -8.92
C ILE A 52 -21.37 12.28 -9.21
N HIS A 53 -21.60 10.97 -9.09
CA HIS A 53 -22.92 10.39 -9.31
C HIS A 53 -23.96 10.91 -8.32
N TYR A 54 -23.59 11.02 -7.04
CA TYR A 54 -24.48 11.52 -5.99
C TYR A 54 -24.89 12.98 -6.22
N PHE A 55 -23.92 13.89 -6.45
CA PHE A 55 -24.22 15.32 -6.61
C PHE A 55 -24.98 15.62 -7.91
N LYS A 56 -24.65 14.93 -9.01
CA LYS A 56 -25.44 15.03 -10.26
C LYS A 56 -26.89 14.59 -10.08
N LYS A 57 -27.15 13.61 -9.22
CA LYS A 57 -28.51 13.10 -8.97
C LYS A 57 -29.35 14.07 -8.14
N ASN A 58 -28.73 14.82 -7.23
CA ASN A 58 -29.45 15.67 -6.28
C ASN A 58 -29.59 17.13 -6.72
N ASN A 59 -29.11 17.52 -7.92
CA ASN A 59 -29.12 18.89 -8.42
C ASN A 59 -28.51 19.92 -7.44
N ASP A 60 -27.49 19.50 -6.68
CA ASP A 60 -26.73 20.43 -5.84
C ASP A 60 -25.81 21.29 -6.71
N GLU A 61 -25.81 22.61 -6.50
CA GLU A 61 -24.91 23.59 -7.15
C GLU A 61 -23.46 23.52 -6.65
N LEU A 62 -23.06 22.42 -6.01
CA LEU A 62 -21.69 22.24 -5.55
C LEU A 62 -20.75 22.08 -6.74
N ASP A 63 -19.63 22.82 -6.72
CA ASP A 63 -18.58 22.66 -7.72
C ASP A 63 -17.90 21.29 -7.56
N VAL A 64 -18.37 20.34 -8.35
CA VAL A 64 -17.85 18.97 -8.39
C VAL A 64 -16.35 18.97 -8.67
N ALA A 65 -15.83 19.93 -9.44
CA ALA A 65 -14.40 20.01 -9.75
C ALA A 65 -13.58 20.37 -8.51
N ASP A 66 -14.07 21.23 -7.64
CA ASP A 66 -13.37 21.60 -6.41
C ASP A 66 -13.37 20.46 -5.38
N ILE A 67 -14.49 19.74 -5.26
CA ILE A 67 -14.57 18.54 -4.40
C ILE A 67 -13.61 17.46 -4.90
N GLU A 68 -13.52 17.26 -6.22
CA GLU A 68 -12.58 16.31 -6.81
C GLU A 68 -11.13 16.68 -6.50
N LYS A 69 -10.74 17.94 -6.72
CA LYS A 69 -9.38 18.42 -6.43
C LYS A 69 -9.03 18.23 -4.96
N ALA A 70 -9.93 18.58 -4.05
CA ALA A 70 -9.73 18.41 -2.61
C ALA A 70 -9.58 16.93 -2.24
N GLY A 71 -10.43 16.06 -2.80
CA GLY A 71 -10.36 14.61 -2.58
C GLY A 71 -9.06 14.00 -3.09
N GLU A 72 -8.63 14.37 -4.29
CA GLU A 72 -7.35 13.96 -4.86
C GLU A 72 -6.19 14.45 -3.98
N PHE A 73 -6.15 15.75 -3.65
CA PHE A 73 -5.10 16.32 -2.80
C PHE A 73 -4.95 15.56 -1.48
N VAL A 74 -6.07 15.28 -0.78
CA VAL A 74 -6.05 14.53 0.49
C VAL A 74 -5.58 13.10 0.28
N ALA A 75 -6.09 12.40 -0.73
CA ALA A 75 -5.75 11.00 -0.98
C ALA A 75 -4.26 10.81 -1.32
N TYR A 76 -3.73 11.61 -2.25
CA TYR A 76 -2.33 11.50 -2.67
C TYR A 76 -1.36 11.93 -1.56
N ASN A 77 -1.63 13.02 -0.83
CA ASN A 77 -0.76 13.42 0.28
C ASN A 77 -0.82 12.43 1.44
N ARG A 78 -1.97 11.82 1.72
CA ARG A 78 -2.06 10.76 2.72
C ARG A 78 -1.32 9.50 2.28
N ALA A 79 -1.44 9.09 1.02
CA ALA A 79 -0.70 7.96 0.46
C ALA A 79 0.82 8.22 0.48
N TRP A 80 1.24 9.45 0.22
CA TRP A 80 2.64 9.88 0.35
C TRP A 80 3.18 9.67 1.77
N SER A 81 2.39 9.97 2.80
CA SER A 81 2.82 9.81 4.20
C SER A 81 3.20 8.37 4.59
N TYR A 82 2.75 7.37 3.83
CA TYR A 82 3.13 5.97 3.99
C TYR A 82 4.35 5.64 3.13
N ILE A 83 4.31 5.92 1.83
CA ILE A 83 5.36 5.49 0.89
C ILE A 83 6.70 6.18 1.16
N LYS A 84 6.69 7.39 1.74
CA LYS A 84 7.91 8.10 2.14
C LYS A 84 8.70 7.42 3.26
N LYS A 85 8.09 6.46 3.97
CA LYS A 85 8.74 5.69 5.05
C LYS A 85 9.54 4.51 4.52
N ILE A 86 9.26 4.10 3.27
CA ILE A 86 10.06 3.10 2.59
C ILE A 86 11.46 3.66 2.41
N ASP A 87 12.43 2.84 2.76
CA ASP A 87 13.85 3.18 2.74
C ASP A 87 14.50 2.30 1.68
N MET A 88 15.10 2.95 0.69
CA MET A 88 15.69 2.28 -0.47
C MET A 88 17.14 1.82 -0.20
N GLU A 89 17.67 2.08 1.00
CA GLU A 89 18.95 1.55 1.47
C GLU A 89 18.77 0.33 2.38
N ASN A 90 17.52 0.03 2.78
CA ASN A 90 17.18 -1.11 3.62
C ASN A 90 16.80 -2.33 2.78
N GLU A 91 17.56 -3.42 2.91
CA GLU A 91 17.35 -4.65 2.14
C GLU A 91 16.00 -5.33 2.43
N ASP A 92 15.52 -5.30 3.67
CA ASP A 92 14.22 -5.87 4.05
C ASP A 92 13.08 -5.10 3.36
N HIS A 93 13.20 -3.77 3.30
CA HIS A 93 12.23 -2.94 2.59
C HIS A 93 12.21 -3.25 1.09
N ILE A 94 13.39 -3.44 0.48
CA ILE A 94 13.51 -3.82 -0.93
C ILE A 94 12.87 -5.20 -1.17
N ALA A 95 13.15 -6.18 -0.31
CA ALA A 95 12.57 -7.51 -0.40
C ALA A 95 11.03 -7.48 -0.31
N ASP A 96 10.48 -6.65 0.59
CA ASP A 96 9.03 -6.43 0.70
C ASP A 96 8.45 -5.78 -0.56
N ILE A 97 9.14 -4.81 -1.18
CA ILE A 97 8.70 -4.19 -2.44
C ILE A 97 8.63 -5.22 -3.57
N VAL A 98 9.68 -6.03 -3.72
CA VAL A 98 9.77 -7.06 -4.77
C VAL A 98 8.71 -8.13 -4.55
N SER A 99 8.57 -8.64 -3.33
CA SER A 99 7.60 -9.71 -3.02
C SER A 99 6.14 -9.24 -3.07
N TYR A 100 5.87 -7.98 -2.76
CA TYR A 100 4.52 -7.40 -2.82
C TYR A 100 4.16 -6.81 -4.20
N GLY A 101 5.14 -6.73 -5.12
CA GLY A 101 4.99 -6.19 -6.46
C GLY A 101 3.82 -6.83 -7.20
N ASP A 102 2.83 -6.02 -7.56
CA ASP A 102 1.72 -6.41 -8.41
C ASP A 102 1.30 -5.24 -9.31
N ALA A 103 0.57 -5.55 -10.39
CA ALA A 103 0.11 -4.54 -11.34
C ALA A 103 -0.74 -3.43 -10.66
N ALA A 104 -1.41 -3.75 -9.55
CA ALA A 104 -2.22 -2.79 -8.80
C ALA A 104 -1.33 -1.80 -8.02
N LEU A 105 -0.23 -2.26 -7.43
CA LEU A 105 0.78 -1.44 -6.79
C LEU A 105 1.46 -0.54 -7.82
N GLU A 106 1.92 -1.12 -8.93
CA GLU A 106 2.54 -0.37 -10.03
C GLU A 106 1.63 0.76 -10.52
N THR A 107 0.37 0.43 -10.83
CA THR A 107 -0.64 1.42 -11.23
C THR A 107 -0.80 2.52 -10.18
N SER A 108 -0.81 2.15 -8.89
CA SER A 108 -0.95 3.13 -7.80
C SER A 108 0.25 4.08 -7.71
N LEU A 109 1.47 3.56 -7.91
CA LEU A 109 2.70 4.34 -7.89
C LEU A 109 2.76 5.29 -9.11
N GLU A 110 2.42 4.81 -10.30
CA GLU A 110 2.37 5.62 -11.53
C GLU A 110 1.38 6.78 -11.43
N LEU A 111 0.19 6.52 -10.88
CA LEU A 111 -0.81 7.55 -10.63
C LEU A 111 -0.29 8.62 -9.66
N ALA A 112 0.40 8.19 -8.59
CA ALA A 112 1.01 9.11 -7.64
C ALA A 112 2.12 9.96 -8.27
N ILE A 113 2.98 9.36 -9.10
CA ILE A 113 4.01 10.10 -9.86
C ILE A 113 3.32 11.17 -10.74
N LYS A 114 2.29 10.79 -11.49
CA LYS A 114 1.57 11.73 -12.37
C LYS A 114 0.94 12.87 -11.58
N HIS A 115 0.35 12.59 -10.42
CA HIS A 115 -0.21 13.63 -9.56
C HIS A 115 0.86 14.62 -9.11
N PHE A 116 1.97 14.12 -8.56
CA PHE A 116 3.04 14.98 -8.04
C PHE A 116 3.84 15.70 -9.12
N GLN A 117 3.88 15.18 -10.36
CA GLN A 117 4.37 15.93 -11.52
C GLN A 117 3.52 17.16 -11.81
N ASN A 118 2.18 17.03 -11.75
CA ASN A 118 1.27 18.15 -12.00
C ASN A 118 1.36 19.23 -10.91
N THR A 119 1.83 18.89 -9.72
CA THR A 119 2.06 19.82 -8.61
C THR A 119 3.53 20.19 -8.41
N GLU A 120 4.40 19.82 -9.36
CA GLU A 120 5.84 20.12 -9.39
C GLU A 120 6.63 19.59 -8.16
N GLU A 121 6.14 18.54 -7.50
CA GLU A 121 6.77 17.92 -6.33
C GLU A 121 7.75 16.79 -6.72
N TYR A 122 8.77 17.14 -7.49
CA TYR A 122 9.66 16.17 -8.16
C TYR A 122 10.46 15.26 -7.22
N GLU A 123 10.76 15.68 -5.99
CA GLU A 123 11.42 14.84 -4.99
C GLU A 123 10.56 13.62 -4.62
N LYS A 124 9.23 13.83 -4.47
CA LYS A 124 8.28 12.73 -4.24
C LYS A 124 8.26 11.78 -5.43
N CYS A 125 8.24 12.33 -6.65
CA CYS A 125 8.28 11.55 -7.89
C CYS A 125 9.52 10.67 -7.96
N ALA A 126 10.70 11.21 -7.64
CA ALA A 126 11.96 10.47 -7.67
C ALA A 126 11.95 9.31 -6.66
N HIS A 127 11.43 9.53 -5.45
CA HIS A 127 11.30 8.47 -4.44
C HIS A 127 10.37 7.35 -4.90
N ILE A 128 9.18 7.71 -5.37
CA ILE A 128 8.16 6.75 -5.84
C ILE A 128 8.66 5.97 -7.06
N LEU A 129 9.38 6.64 -7.98
CA LEU A 129 9.95 5.99 -9.16
C LEU A 129 10.98 4.91 -8.81
N LYS A 130 11.79 5.12 -7.76
CA LYS A 130 12.73 4.08 -7.28
C LYS A 130 11.98 2.84 -6.81
N ILE A 131 10.89 3.03 -6.07
CA ILE A 131 10.04 1.93 -5.57
C ILE A 131 9.36 1.22 -6.74
N LEU A 132 8.81 1.96 -7.71
CA LEU A 132 8.19 1.40 -8.91
C LEU A 132 9.15 0.51 -9.70
N LYS A 133 10.39 0.98 -9.91
CA LYS A 133 11.41 0.17 -10.59
C LYS A 133 11.70 -1.12 -9.84
N LYS A 134 11.78 -1.06 -8.50
CA LYS A 134 11.99 -2.25 -7.68
C LYS A 134 10.80 -3.21 -7.68
N SER A 135 9.55 -2.71 -7.70
CA SER A 135 8.37 -3.59 -7.76
C SER A 135 8.23 -4.35 -9.08
N GLN A 136 8.98 -3.95 -10.11
CA GLN A 136 9.01 -4.58 -11.44
C GLN A 136 10.17 -5.56 -11.62
N GLU A 137 11.06 -5.70 -10.62
CA GLU A 137 12.17 -6.66 -10.67
C GLU A 137 11.64 -8.07 -10.37
N PHE A 138 11.80 -8.98 -11.33
CA PHE A 138 11.54 -10.43 -11.23
C PHE A 138 12.85 -11.20 -11.35
#